data_AF-A0A367B426-F1
#
_entry.id   AF-A0A367B426-F1
#
_cell.length_a   1.000
_cell.length_b   1.000
_cell.length_c   1.000
_cell.angle_alpha   90.00
_cell.angle_beta   90.00
_cell.angle_gamma   90.00
#
_symmetry.space_group_name_H-M   'P 1'
#
loop_
_entity.id
_entity.type
_entity.pdbx_description
1 polymer ?
#
loop_
_entity_poly.entity_id
_entity_poly.type
_entity_poly.pdbx_seq_one_letter_code
_entity_poly.pdbx_strand_id
1 'polypeptide(L)'
;MTREFELDLHSEFLRADLFLNMGQPAEAARIMQAVVDAEPRNEAALELLSRAYFGSAQLARAEESLSRLVELAPANGWARRALARTLERLSRA
;
A
#
# COMPACT_ATOMS: atom_id res chain seq x y z
N MET A 1 -27.42 -8.51 17.76
CA MET A 1 -26.18 -9.22 17.41
C MET A 1 -25.88 -8.96 15.94
N THR A 2 -25.27 -7.82 15.65
CA THR A 2 -24.68 -7.56 14.34
C THR A 2 -23.51 -8.52 14.19
N ARG A 3 -23.58 -9.44 13.23
CA ARG A 3 -22.38 -10.17 12.80
C ARG A 3 -21.38 -9.12 12.35
N GLU A 4 -20.37 -8.86 13.18
CA GLU A 4 -19.10 -8.32 12.71
C GLU A 4 -18.65 -9.28 11.62
N PHE A 5 -18.76 -8.85 10.36
CA PHE A 5 -18.07 -9.55 9.29
C PHE A 5 -16.59 -9.41 9.65
N GLU A 6 -16.00 -10.47 10.21
CA GLU A 6 -14.56 -10.54 10.40
C GLU A 6 -13.92 -10.23 9.04
N LEU A 7 -13.08 -9.20 9.03
CA LEU A 7 -12.36 -8.78 7.83
C LEU A 7 -11.48 -9.96 7.39
N ASP A 8 -11.85 -10.65 6.32
CA ASP A 8 -10.98 -11.66 5.72
C ASP A 8 -9.85 -10.94 4.98
N LEU A 9 -8.76 -10.70 5.72
CA LEU A 9 -7.59 -9.98 5.25
C LEU A 9 -7.01 -10.58 3.97
N HIS A 10 -7.08 -11.89 3.81
CA HIS A 10 -6.56 -12.57 2.63
C HIS A 10 -7.42 -12.25 1.40
N SER A 11 -8.73 -12.39 1.51
CA SER A 11 -9.66 -12.03 0.43
C SER A 11 -9.57 -10.55 0.06
N GLU A 12 -9.42 -9.67 1.05
CA GLU A 12 -9.28 -8.22 0.83
C GLU A 12 -7.96 -7.86 0.15
N PHE A 13 -6.87 -8.52 0.52
CA PHE A 13 -5.58 -8.40 -0.17
C PHE A 13 -5.71 -8.77 -1.65
N LEU A 14 -6.29 -9.95 -1.94
CA LEU A 14 -6.47 -10.42 -3.31
C LEU A 14 -7.38 -9.48 -4.11
N ARG A 15 -8.45 -8.97 -3.49
CA ARG A 15 -9.35 -8.02 -4.13
C ARG A 15 -8.63 -6.71 -4.49
N ALA A 16 -7.82 -6.18 -3.58
CA ALA A 16 -7.04 -4.99 -3.86
C ALA A 16 -5.99 -5.20 -4.98
N ASP A 17 -5.33 -6.35 -5.01
CA ASP A 17 -4.37 -6.68 -6.08
C ASP A 17 -5.08 -6.75 -7.44
N LEU A 18 -6.28 -7.32 -7.51
CA LEU A 18 -7.10 -7.29 -8.73
C LEU A 18 -7.41 -5.86 -9.18
N PHE A 19 -7.87 -4.98 -8.27
CA PHE A 19 -8.14 -3.58 -8.61
C PHE A 19 -6.87 -2.86 -9.12
N LEU A 20 -5.72 -3.13 -8.51
CA LEU A 20 -4.46 -2.55 -8.94
C LEU A 20 -4.08 -3.03 -10.36
N ASN A 21 -4.24 -4.32 -10.64
CA ASN A 21 -3.99 -4.91 -11.96
C ASN A 21 -4.98 -4.43 -13.03
N MET A 22 -6.19 -4.03 -12.64
CA MET A 22 -7.19 -3.39 -13.52
C MET A 22 -6.93 -1.90 -13.76
N GLY A 23 -5.85 -1.32 -13.21
CA GLY A 23 -5.57 0.11 -13.33
C GLY A 23 -6.46 0.99 -12.46
N GLN A 24 -7.00 0.44 -11.36
CA GLN A 24 -7.83 1.14 -10.38
C GLN A 24 -7.10 1.29 -9.03
N PRO A 25 -5.97 2.01 -8.98
CA PRO A 25 -5.12 2.09 -7.79
C PRO A 25 -5.79 2.80 -6.60
N ALA A 26 -6.75 3.69 -6.82
CA ALA A 26 -7.46 4.36 -5.75
C ALA A 26 -8.35 3.40 -4.94
N GLU A 27 -9.05 2.48 -5.62
CA GLU A 27 -9.86 1.44 -4.96
C GLU A 27 -8.97 0.43 -4.22
N ALA A 28 -7.86 0.03 -4.84
CA ALA A 28 -6.87 -0.82 -4.18
C ALA A 28 -6.37 -0.20 -2.87
N ALA A 29 -6.05 1.10 -2.87
CA ALA A 29 -5.59 1.81 -1.68
C ALA A 29 -6.68 1.85 -0.58
N ARG A 30 -7.93 2.12 -0.97
CA ARG A 30 -9.07 2.15 -0.03
C ARG A 30 -9.26 0.83 0.68
N ILE A 31 -9.13 -0.29 -0.04
CA ILE A 31 -9.24 -1.64 0.53
C ILE A 31 -8.05 -1.93 1.44
N MET A 32 -6.83 -1.68 0.95
CA MET A 32 -5.61 -2.05 1.65
C MET A 32 -5.35 -1.26 2.92
N GLN A 33 -5.97 -0.08 3.08
CA GLN A 33 -5.85 0.66 4.34
C GLN A 33 -6.34 -0.17 5.53
N ALA A 34 -7.52 -0.80 5.43
CA ALA A 34 -8.05 -1.64 6.50
C ALA A 34 -7.18 -2.89 6.75
N VAL A 35 -6.59 -3.46 5.69
CA VAL A 35 -5.70 -4.62 5.80
C VAL A 35 -4.39 -4.25 6.53
N VAL A 36 -3.78 -3.13 6.18
CA VAL A 36 -2.56 -2.64 6.85
C VAL A 36 -2.84 -2.17 8.28
N ASP A 37 -4.01 -1.61 8.56
CA ASP A 37 -4.39 -1.22 9.92
C ASP A 37 -4.54 -2.47 10.82
N ALA A 38 -5.07 -3.57 10.29
CA ALA A 38 -5.16 -4.85 10.98
C ALA A 38 -3.81 -5.57 11.12
N GLU A 39 -2.95 -5.49 10.10
CA GLU A 39 -1.62 -6.11 10.09
C GLU A 39 -0.51 -5.10 9.76
N PRO A 40 -0.12 -4.24 10.71
CA PRO A 40 0.72 -3.08 10.42
C PRO A 40 2.17 -3.45 10.05
N ARG A 41 2.59 -4.68 10.35
CA ARG A 41 3.94 -5.18 10.07
C ARG A 41 3.98 -6.18 8.90
N ASN A 42 2.85 -6.39 8.21
CA ASN A 42 2.81 -7.25 7.04
C ASN A 42 3.42 -6.51 5.85
N GLU A 43 4.65 -6.88 5.49
CA GLU A 43 5.42 -6.25 4.40
C GLU A 43 4.69 -6.31 3.06
N ALA A 44 4.03 -7.43 2.74
CA ALA A 44 3.29 -7.59 1.48
C ALA A 44 2.08 -6.65 1.42
N ALA A 45 1.33 -6.53 2.53
CA ALA A 45 0.20 -5.62 2.62
C ALA A 45 0.65 -4.15 2.48
N LEU A 46 1.74 -3.79 3.16
CA LEU A 46 2.29 -2.44 3.10
C LEU A 46 2.87 -2.11 1.72
N GLU A 47 3.48 -3.08 1.04
CA GLU A 47 3.94 -2.96 -0.34
C GLU A 47 2.77 -2.71 -1.31
N LEU A 48 1.70 -3.51 -1.21
CA LEU A 48 0.53 -3.36 -2.09
C LEU A 48 -0.17 -2.01 -1.87
N LEU A 49 -0.32 -1.57 -0.62
CA LEU A 49 -0.83 -0.24 -0.29
C LEU A 49 0.06 0.88 -0.88
N SER A 50 1.38 0.73 -0.74
CA SER A 50 2.36 1.68 -1.29
C SER A 50 2.27 1.80 -2.81
N ARG A 51 2.15 0.65 -3.51
CA ARG A 51 1.94 0.61 -4.97
C ARG A 51 0.64 1.32 -5.35
N ALA A 52 -0.43 1.08 -4.61
CA ALA A 52 -1.73 1.69 -4.83
C ALA A 52 -1.70 3.21 -4.61
N TYR A 53 -1.02 3.70 -3.56
CA TYR A 53 -0.83 5.13 -3.36
C TYR A 53 0.00 5.80 -4.46
N PHE A 54 1.11 5.19 -4.87
CA PHE A 54 1.93 5.71 -5.96
C PHE A 54 1.16 5.76 -7.29
N GLY A 55 0.41 4.70 -7.59
CA GLY A 55 -0.39 4.59 -8.82
C GLY A 55 -1.56 5.58 -8.88
N SER A 56 -2.15 5.92 -7.73
CA SER A 56 -3.22 6.92 -7.62
C SER A 56 -2.71 8.35 -7.40
N ALA A 57 -1.41 8.59 -7.55
CA ALA A 57 -0.75 9.89 -7.35
C ALA A 57 -0.91 10.49 -5.93
N GLN A 58 -1.25 9.68 -4.93
CA GLN A 58 -1.28 10.08 -3.52
C GLN A 58 0.14 10.02 -2.92
N LEU A 59 1.03 10.88 -3.41
CA LEU A 59 2.46 10.74 -3.21
C LEU A 59 2.92 10.88 -1.76
N ALA A 60 2.31 11.77 -0.97
CA ALA A 60 2.65 11.90 0.45
C ALA A 60 2.33 10.61 1.24
N ARG A 61 1.21 9.96 0.93
CA ARG A 61 0.84 8.68 1.55
C ARG A 61 1.74 7.54 1.06
N ALA A 62 2.13 7.56 -0.21
CA ALA A 62 3.10 6.62 -0.74
C ALA A 62 4.46 6.76 -0.05
N GLU A 63 4.93 7.99 0.20
CA GLU A 63 6.18 8.25 0.92
C GLU A 63 6.13 7.68 2.33
N GLU A 64 5.06 7.94 3.07
CA GLU A 64 4.88 7.43 4.44
C GLU A 64 4.90 5.90 4.46
N SER A 65 4.09 5.24 3.62
CA SER A 65 4.00 3.79 3.60
C SER A 65 5.30 3.12 3.11
N LEU A 66 5.98 3.72 2.14
CA LEU A 66 7.27 3.23 1.64
C LEU A 66 8.40 3.44 2.64
N SER A 67 8.42 4.54 3.38
CA SER A 67 9.41 4.78 4.44
C SER A 67 9.29 3.71 5.52
N ARG A 68 8.06 3.43 5.97
CA ARG A 68 7.79 2.33 6.89
C ARG A 68 8.20 0.96 6.34
N LEU A 69 7.97 0.71 5.05
CA LEU A 69 8.39 -0.56 4.42
C LEU A 69 9.92 -0.68 4.37
N VAL A 70 10.65 0.41 4.12
CA VAL A 70 12.11 0.42 4.16
C VAL A 70 12.64 0.21 5.58
N GLU A 71 11.98 0.75 6.60
CA GLU A 71 12.32 0.50 8.00
C GLU A 71 12.11 -0.97 8.40
N LEU A 72 10.99 -1.57 7.99
CA LEU A 72 10.67 -2.97 8.25
C LEU A 72 11.57 -3.93 7.47
N ALA A 73 11.84 -3.61 6.21
CA ALA A 73 12.60 -4.43 5.28
C ALA A 73 13.75 -3.65 4.62
N PRO A 74 14.84 -3.34 5.36
CA PRO A 74 15.96 -2.55 4.83
C PRO A 74 16.68 -3.20 3.65
N ALA A 75 16.50 -4.51 3.42
CA ALA A 75 17.05 -5.23 2.28
C ALA A 75 16.15 -5.16 1.03
N ASN A 76 14.88 -4.73 1.15
CA ASN A 76 13.93 -4.62 0.04
C ASN A 76 14.35 -3.51 -0.94
N GLY A 77 15.04 -3.92 -2.01
CA GLY A 77 15.53 -3.01 -3.04
C GLY A 77 14.43 -2.38 -3.88
N TRP A 78 13.26 -3.04 -4.00
CA TRP A 78 12.11 -2.44 -4.66
C TRP A 78 11.57 -1.26 -3.86
N ALA A 79 11.37 -1.43 -2.54
CA ALA A 79 10.85 -0.40 -1.66
C ALA A 79 11.71 0.86 -1.66
N ARG A 80 13.04 0.71 -1.57
CA ARG A 80 13.98 1.86 -1.64
C ARG A 80 13.90 2.60 -2.97
N ARG A 81 13.84 1.88 -4.10
CA ARG A 81 13.69 2.51 -5.42
C ARG A 81 12.34 3.19 -5.58
N ALA A 82 11.26 2.58 -5.09
CA ALA A 82 9.93 3.17 -5.10
C ALA A 82 9.87 4.45 -4.26
N LEU A 83 10.51 4.45 -3.08
CA LEU A 83 10.59 5.63 -2.22
C LEU A 83 11.34 6.77 -2.92
N ALA A 84 12.51 6.49 -3.49
CA ALA A 84 13.28 7.48 -4.26
C ALA A 84 12.44 8.12 -5.38
N ARG A 85 11.74 7.31 -6.19
CA ARG A 85 10.86 7.81 -7.26
C ARG A 85 9.68 8.61 -6.74
N THR A 86 9.17 8.29 -5.55
CA THR A 86 8.08 9.03 -4.91
C THR A 86 8.56 10.42 -4.48
N LEU A 87 9.72 10.49 -3.84
CA LEU A 87 10.37 11.73 -3.41
C LEU A 87 10.75 12.64 -4.60
N GLU A 88 11.22 12.05 -5.70
CA GLU A 88 11.49 12.78 -6.95
C GLU A 88 10.22 13.42 -7.53
N ARG A 89 9.07 12.73 -7.48
CA ARG A 89 7.80 13.27 -7.97
C ARG A 89 7.24 14.35 -7.03
N LEU A 90 7.38 14.18 -5.72
CA LEU A 90 6.98 15.18 -4.73
C LEU A 90 7.75 16.49 -4.87
N SER A 91 9.06 16.41 -5.09
CA SER A 91 9.92 17.60 -5.29
C SER A 91 9.62 18.39 -6.57
N ARG A 92 8.77 17.86 -7.47
CA ARG A 92 8.41 18.47 -8.76
C ARG A 92 6.98 19.02 -8.81
N ALA A 93 6.21 18.84 -7.74
CA ALA A 93 4.85 19.35 -7.58
C ALA A 93 4.88 20.68 -6.84
#